data_AF-A0A9D3Y201-F1
#
_entry.id   AF-A0A9D3Y201-F1
#
_cell.length_a   1.000
_cell.length_b   1.000
_cell.length_c   1.000
_cell.angle_alpha   90.00
_cell.angle_beta   90.00
_cell.angle_gamma   90.00
#
_symmetry.space_group_name_H-M   'P 1'
#
loop_
_entity.id
_entity.type
_entity.pdbx_description
1 polymer ?
#
loop_
_entity_poly.entity_id
_entity_poly.type
_entity_poly.pdbx_seq_one_letter_code
_entity_poly.pdbx_strand_id
1 'polypeptide(L)'
;MYVFYHLLSIFSVLGVTTGKIFTIQADENRNRENHPVWELTNSSNGNAVILEPKKRLDVNFCLRKDAVVSVVDFRFSNGNWSDVVVVEIDNLGIGWFRSPVDPSHNWNKFLSTGPFQGSWELLTGWHTLTVSC
;
A
#
# COMPACT_ATOMS: atom_id res chain seq x y z
N MET A 1 -13.11 3.26 -13.86
CA MET A 1 -12.86 3.84 -12.52
C MET A 1 -11.54 3.27 -12.08
N TYR A 2 -10.59 4.11 -11.69
CA TYR A 2 -9.21 3.68 -11.46
C TYR A 2 -8.69 4.41 -10.24
N VAL A 3 -8.20 3.66 -9.25
CA VAL A 3 -7.44 4.20 -8.12
C VAL A 3 -5.99 3.79 -8.35
N PHE A 4 -5.05 4.73 -8.16
CA PHE A 4 -3.63 4.51 -8.45
C PHE A 4 -2.87 4.37 -7.15
N TYR A 5 -2.06 3.32 -7.03
CA TYR A 5 -1.32 2.95 -5.83
C TYR A 5 0.15 2.93 -6.14
N HIS A 6 0.95 3.42 -5.20
CA HIS A 6 2.40 3.46 -5.40
C HIS A 6 3.21 2.93 -4.25
N LEU A 7 2.74 3.11 -3.02
CA LEU A 7 3.64 2.97 -1.89
C LEU A 7 2.95 2.32 -0.72
N LEU A 8 3.57 1.28 -0.21
CA LEU A 8 3.32 0.77 1.12
C LEU A 8 4.60 0.95 1.94
N SER A 9 4.55 1.77 3.00
CA SER A 9 5.65 1.89 3.95
C SER A 9 5.41 0.95 5.12
N ILE A 10 6.25 -0.08 5.25
CA ILE A 10 6.22 -1.04 6.35
C ILE A 10 7.31 -0.71 7.36
N PHE A 11 6.93 -0.56 8.63
CA PHE A 11 7.82 -0.41 9.77
C PHE A 11 8.06 -1.78 10.39
N SER A 12 9.30 -2.15 10.68
CA SER A 12 9.62 -3.32 11.51
C SER A 12 10.35 -2.88 12.77
N VAL A 13 9.83 -3.22 13.95
CA VAL A 13 10.50 -3.01 15.23
C VAL A 13 11.36 -4.22 15.52
N LEU A 14 12.67 -3.98 15.55
CA LEU A 14 13.63 -4.92 16.09
C LEU A 14 13.89 -4.56 17.54
N GLY A 15 13.91 -5.58 18.40
CA GLY A 15 14.25 -5.43 19.81
C GLY A 15 15.47 -4.52 19.97
N VAL A 16 15.26 -3.47 20.78
CA VAL A 16 16.21 -2.42 21.20
C VAL A 16 16.46 -1.31 20.14
N THR A 17 15.65 -0.25 20.28
CA THR A 17 15.84 1.18 19.93
C THR A 17 16.06 1.66 18.49
N THR A 18 15.90 0.85 17.43
CA THR A 18 15.78 1.42 16.06
C THR A 18 14.87 0.60 15.17
N GLY A 19 13.63 1.09 14.97
CA GLY A 19 12.76 0.56 13.94
C GLY A 19 13.34 0.82 12.55
N LYS A 20 13.22 -0.15 11.64
CA LYS A 20 13.57 0.03 10.23
C LYS A 20 12.30 0.32 9.44
N ILE A 21 12.36 1.35 8.61
CA ILE A 21 11.32 1.67 7.63
C ILE A 21 11.75 1.08 6.30
N PHE A 22 10.89 0.28 5.71
CA PHE A 22 11.05 -0.24 4.36
C PHE A 22 9.93 0.30 3.48
N THR A 23 10.31 0.73 2.29
CA THR A 23 9.37 1.14 1.25
C THR A 23 9.17 -0.03 0.30
N ILE A 24 7.92 -0.43 0.09
CA ILE A 24 7.55 -1.43 -0.89
C ILE A 24 6.83 -0.74 -2.04
N GLN A 25 7.41 -0.90 -3.24
CA GLN A 25 6.87 -0.37 -4.47
C GLN A 25 5.81 -1.33 -5.00
N ALA A 26 4.58 -0.84 -5.16
CA ALA A 26 3.46 -1.68 -5.57
C ALA A 26 3.66 -2.27 -6.98
N ASP A 27 4.27 -1.52 -7.89
CA ASP A 27 4.53 -1.93 -9.28
C ASP A 27 5.56 -3.06 -9.36
N GLU A 28 6.55 -3.09 -8.49
CA GLU A 28 7.56 -4.16 -8.47
C GLU A 28 7.11 -5.42 -7.72
N ASN A 29 6.20 -5.28 -6.73
CA ASN A 29 5.89 -6.34 -5.77
C ASN A 29 4.46 -6.88 -5.87
N ARG A 30 3.68 -6.43 -6.86
CA ARG A 30 2.32 -6.92 -7.12
C ARG A 30 2.31 -8.40 -7.49
N ASN A 31 1.23 -9.09 -7.14
CA ASN A 31 0.95 -10.42 -7.68
C ASN A 31 0.84 -10.38 -9.22
N ARG A 32 0.89 -11.55 -9.85
CA ARG A 32 0.90 -11.69 -11.32
C ARG A 32 -0.44 -11.34 -11.97
N GLU A 33 -1.43 -10.86 -11.21
CA GLU A 33 -2.65 -10.32 -11.81
C GLU A 33 -2.26 -9.07 -12.62
N ASN A 34 -2.79 -8.97 -13.84
CA ASN A 34 -2.44 -7.94 -14.82
C ASN A 34 -3.01 -6.57 -14.42
N HIS A 35 -2.69 -6.08 -13.21
CA HIS A 35 -2.92 -4.69 -12.86
C HIS A 35 -2.14 -3.83 -13.85
N PRO A 36 -2.82 -2.92 -14.57
CA PRO A 36 -2.14 -1.97 -15.44
C PRO A 36 -1.16 -1.14 -14.62
N VAL A 37 -0.02 -0.82 -15.23
CA VAL A 37 0.96 0.12 -14.67
C VAL A 37 0.98 1.36 -15.55
N TRP A 38 0.80 2.53 -14.96
CA TRP A 38 0.83 3.82 -15.66
C TRP A 38 2.00 4.66 -15.21
N GLU A 39 2.58 5.40 -16.15
CA GLU A 39 3.59 6.40 -15.82
C GLU A 39 2.93 7.63 -15.18
N LEU A 40 3.26 7.89 -13.91
CA LEU A 40 2.83 9.05 -13.15
C LEU A 40 4.06 9.71 -12.53
N THR A 41 4.41 10.90 -13.03
CA THR A 41 5.72 11.56 -12.84
C THR A 41 6.07 11.84 -11.38
N ASN A 42 5.06 12.02 -10.53
CA ASN A 42 5.24 12.36 -9.10
C ASN A 42 5.25 11.14 -8.17
N SER A 43 5.28 9.95 -8.74
CA SER A 43 5.42 8.74 -7.95
C SER A 43 6.87 8.36 -7.69
N SER A 44 7.10 7.51 -6.70
CA SER A 44 8.45 7.19 -6.22
C SER A 44 9.39 6.63 -7.29
N ASN A 45 8.86 5.87 -8.26
CA ASN A 45 9.61 5.32 -9.40
C ASN A 45 9.07 5.80 -10.76
N GLY A 46 8.20 6.81 -10.79
CA GLY A 46 7.50 7.23 -12.01
C GLY A 46 6.37 6.30 -12.47
N ASN A 47 6.10 5.18 -11.77
CA ASN A 47 5.14 4.14 -12.18
C ASN A 47 4.14 3.76 -11.11
N ALA A 48 2.87 3.59 -11.52
CA ALA A 48 1.67 3.44 -10.69
C ALA A 48 0.92 2.16 -10.97
N VAL A 49 0.52 1.43 -9.93
CA VAL A 49 -0.40 0.30 -10.13
C VAL A 49 -1.83 0.80 -10.07
N ILE A 50 -2.64 0.36 -11.03
CA ILE A 50 -4.07 0.61 -11.02
C ILE A 50 -4.81 -0.48 -10.24
N LEU A 51 -5.58 -0.09 -9.23
CA LEU A 51 -6.68 -0.91 -8.72
C LEU A 51 -7.96 -0.52 -9.42
N GLU A 52 -8.53 -1.50 -10.10
CA GLU A 52 -9.87 -1.41 -10.65
C GLU A 52 -10.90 -1.72 -9.54
N PRO A 53 -12.15 -1.24 -9.68
CA PRO A 53 -13.21 -1.50 -8.72
C PRO A 53 -13.41 -3.00 -8.51
N LYS A 54 -13.62 -3.42 -7.26
CA LYS A 54 -13.84 -4.83 -6.89
C LYS A 54 -12.66 -5.76 -7.21
N LYS A 55 -11.50 -5.20 -7.54
CA LYS A 55 -10.23 -5.95 -7.59
C LYS A 55 -9.50 -5.77 -6.27
N ARG A 56 -8.65 -6.74 -5.96
CA ARG A 56 -7.67 -6.63 -4.90
C ARG A 56 -6.28 -6.51 -5.51
N LEU A 57 -5.42 -5.74 -4.87
CA LEU A 57 -4.00 -5.67 -5.17
C LEU A 57 -3.25 -6.35 -4.03
N ASP A 58 -2.54 -7.42 -4.36
CA ASP A 58 -1.70 -8.13 -3.41
C ASP A 58 -0.24 -7.71 -3.62
N VAL A 59 0.40 -7.20 -2.59
CA VAL A 59 1.79 -6.75 -2.57
C VAL A 59 2.59 -7.67 -1.64
N ASN A 60 3.56 -8.38 -2.20
CA ASN A 60 4.34 -9.36 -1.44
C ASN A 60 5.57 -8.72 -0.79
N PHE A 61 5.89 -9.15 0.44
CA PHE A 61 7.14 -8.79 1.10
C PHE A 61 7.68 -9.95 1.92
N CYS A 62 8.99 -9.94 2.18
CA CYS A 62 9.66 -11.03 2.89
C CYS A 62 10.40 -10.51 4.11
N LEU A 63 10.09 -11.07 5.28
CA LEU A 63 10.80 -10.81 6.52
C LEU A 63 11.92 -11.85 6.70
N ARG A 64 13.14 -11.36 6.96
CA ARG A 64 14.31 -12.22 7.19
C ARG A 64 14.43 -12.74 8.62
N LYS A 65 13.56 -12.26 9.51
CA LYS A 65 13.44 -12.64 10.91
C LYS A 65 12.09 -12.20 11.44
N ASP A 66 11.63 -12.84 12.50
CA ASP A 66 10.41 -12.47 13.21
C ASP A 66 10.50 -10.99 13.64
N ALA A 67 9.42 -10.25 13.43
CA ALA A 67 9.39 -8.82 13.70
C ALA A 67 7.98 -8.32 14.02
N VAL A 68 7.90 -7.28 14.84
CA VAL A 68 6.66 -6.50 15.02
C VAL A 68 6.58 -5.51 13.87
N VAL A 69 5.51 -5.60 13.08
CA VAL A 69 5.32 -4.84 11.86
C VAL A 69 4.18 -3.85 12.00
N SER A 70 4.33 -2.62 11.50
CA SER A 70 3.22 -1.66 11.34
C SER A 70 3.25 -1.00 9.97
N VAL A 71 2.09 -0.57 9.46
CA VAL A 71 2.00 0.17 8.21
C VAL A 71 1.93 1.66 8.52
N VAL A 72 3.00 2.38 8.19
CA VAL A 72 3.14 3.80 8.59
C VAL A 72 2.66 4.79 7.55
N ASP A 73 2.56 4.35 6.30
CA ASP A 73 1.99 5.14 5.24
C ASP A 73 1.56 4.28 4.06
N PHE A 74 0.51 4.72 3.40
CA PHE A 74 0.08 4.21 2.13
C PHE A 74 -0.14 5.36 1.17
N ARG A 75 0.63 5.38 0.06
CA ARG A 75 0.54 6.47 -0.92
C ARG A 75 -0.27 6.07 -2.15
N PHE A 76 -1.23 6.92 -2.47
CA PHE A 76 -2.20 6.68 -3.52
C PHE A 76 -2.56 7.99 -4.24
N SER A 77 -3.05 7.88 -5.47
CA SER A 77 -3.70 8.96 -6.20
C SER A 77 -5.09 8.51 -6.61
N ASN A 78 -6.00 9.48 -6.70
CA ASN A 78 -7.40 9.23 -6.97
C ASN A 78 -7.99 10.34 -7.82
N GLY A 79 -9.04 10.01 -8.57
CA GLY A 79 -9.75 10.94 -9.44
C GLY A 79 -10.96 11.56 -8.77
N ASN A 80 -12.00 11.82 -9.56
CA ASN A 80 -13.21 12.52 -9.11
C ASN A 80 -14.20 11.68 -8.29
N TRP A 81 -13.88 10.43 -7.92
CA TRP A 81 -14.75 9.56 -7.14
C TRP A 81 -14.09 9.19 -5.82
N SER A 82 -14.87 8.80 -4.80
CA SER A 82 -14.37 8.40 -3.49
C SER A 82 -14.72 6.94 -3.25
N ASP A 83 -13.79 6.20 -2.67
CA ASP A 83 -13.97 4.79 -2.33
C ASP A 83 -13.47 4.47 -0.92
N VAL A 84 -13.95 3.38 -0.35
CA VAL A 84 -13.43 2.85 0.91
C VAL A 84 -12.39 1.78 0.57
N VAL A 85 -11.16 2.03 0.97
CA VAL A 85 -10.04 1.13 0.75
C VAL A 85 -9.79 0.35 2.04
N VAL A 86 -9.85 -0.97 1.95
CA VAL A 86 -9.52 -1.90 3.04
C VAL A 86 -8.09 -2.39 2.83
N VAL A 87 -7.33 -2.44 3.93
CA VAL A 87 -5.94 -2.89 3.93
C VAL A 87 -5.80 -4.06 4.90
N GLU A 88 -5.13 -5.12 4.45
CA GLU A 88 -4.97 -6.37 5.19
C GLU A 88 -3.53 -6.86 5.11
N ILE A 89 -3.04 -7.55 6.13
CA ILE A 89 -1.79 -8.32 6.10
C ILE A 89 -2.14 -9.79 6.35
N ASP A 90 -1.79 -10.67 5.43
CA ASP A 90 -2.10 -12.11 5.50
C ASP A 90 -3.58 -12.41 5.78
N ASN A 91 -4.48 -11.63 5.18
CA ASN A 91 -5.94 -11.66 5.37
C ASN A 91 -6.43 -11.20 6.77
N LEU A 92 -5.55 -10.57 7.56
CA LEU A 92 -5.94 -9.86 8.78
C LEU A 92 -6.14 -8.38 8.47
N GLY A 93 -7.38 -7.89 8.65
CA GLY A 93 -7.70 -6.48 8.47
C GLY A 93 -6.88 -5.58 9.41
N ILE A 94 -6.01 -4.76 8.83
CA ILE A 94 -5.16 -3.83 9.57
C ILE A 94 -5.72 -2.42 9.63
N GLY A 95 -6.66 -2.11 8.73
CA GLY A 95 -7.46 -0.89 8.79
C GLY A 95 -8.08 -0.55 7.44
N TRP A 96 -8.62 0.65 7.37
CA TRP A 96 -9.27 1.15 6.17
C TRP A 96 -9.14 2.68 6.11
N PHE A 97 -9.32 3.23 4.92
CA PHE A 97 -9.42 4.67 4.73
C PHE A 97 -10.42 4.97 3.61
N ARG A 98 -10.97 6.18 3.60
CA ARG A 98 -11.79 6.66 2.49
C ARG A 98 -10.94 7.57 1.61
N SER A 99 -10.80 7.23 0.33
CA SER A 99 -10.09 8.08 -0.62
C SER A 99 -10.87 9.38 -0.84
N PRO A 100 -10.24 10.56 -0.74
CA PRO A 100 -10.93 11.80 -1.04
C PRO A 100 -11.17 11.94 -2.54
N VAL A 101 -12.20 12.72 -2.88
CA VAL A 101 -12.45 13.14 -4.26
C VAL A 101 -11.42 14.18 -4.67
N ASP A 102 -10.79 14.00 -5.82
CA ASP A 102 -10.03 15.05 -6.52
C ASP A 102 -10.79 15.51 -7.78
N PRO A 103 -11.53 16.64 -7.71
CA PRO A 103 -12.26 17.17 -8.87
C PRO A 103 -11.36 17.63 -10.01
N SER A 104 -10.06 17.84 -9.75
CA SER A 104 -9.10 18.28 -10.76
C SER A 104 -8.55 17.13 -11.61
N HIS A 105 -8.87 15.88 -11.25
CA HIS A 105 -8.34 14.66 -11.88
C HIS A 105 -6.82 14.66 -11.99
N ASN A 106 -6.14 15.26 -11.02
CA ASN A 106 -4.69 15.32 -11.01
C ASN A 106 -4.10 13.99 -10.53
N TRP A 107 -3.96 13.05 -11.45
CA TRP A 107 -3.35 11.73 -11.18
C TRP A 107 -1.89 11.82 -10.71
N ASN A 108 -1.22 12.95 -10.90
CA ASN A 108 0.13 13.20 -10.37
C ASN A 108 0.11 13.74 -8.94
N LYS A 109 -1.06 13.90 -8.31
CA LYS A 109 -1.19 14.27 -6.91
C LYS A 109 -1.29 13.00 -6.07
N PHE A 110 -0.23 12.71 -5.31
CA PHE A 110 -0.20 11.60 -4.36
C PHE A 110 -0.55 12.06 -2.96
N LEU A 111 -1.49 11.35 -2.38
CA LEU A 111 -1.94 11.49 -1.00
C LEU A 111 -1.30 10.41 -0.14
N SER A 112 -1.29 10.65 1.16
CA SER A 112 -0.78 9.77 2.18
C SER A 112 -1.93 9.46 3.13
N THR A 113 -2.09 8.19 3.52
CA THR A 113 -3.05 7.81 4.56
C THR A 113 -2.57 8.18 5.95
N GLY A 114 -1.26 8.38 6.11
CA GLY A 114 -0.61 8.35 7.41
C GLY A 114 -0.60 6.92 7.99
N PRO A 115 -0.21 6.78 9.26
CA PRO A 115 -0.04 5.48 9.90
C PRO A 115 -1.37 4.81 10.20
N PHE A 116 -1.45 3.53 9.86
CA PHE A 116 -2.52 2.66 10.35
C PHE A 116 -2.29 2.36 11.82
N GLN A 117 -3.37 2.26 12.59
CA GLN A 117 -3.27 1.96 14.01
C GLN A 117 -2.95 0.48 14.21
N GLY A 118 -1.99 0.20 15.08
CA GLY A 118 -1.64 -1.16 15.48
C GLY A 118 -0.30 -1.62 14.95
N SER A 119 0.07 -2.81 15.40
CA SER A 119 1.28 -3.50 15.02
C SER A 119 1.07 -5.00 15.18
N TRP A 120 1.69 -5.79 14.31
CA TRP A 120 1.45 -7.22 14.20
C TRP A 120 2.77 -7.96 14.32
N GLU A 121 2.83 -8.97 15.19
CA GLU A 121 3.95 -9.90 15.19
C GLU A 121 3.85 -10.81 13.98
N LEU A 122 4.78 -10.63 13.04
CA LEU A 122 4.91 -11.45 11.84
C LEU A 122 6.14 -12.34 11.97
N LEU A 123 5.97 -13.60 11.59
CA LEU A 123 7.06 -14.58 11.59
C LEU A 123 8.03 -14.32 10.43
N THR A 124 9.16 -14.99 10.45
CA THR A 124 10.09 -15.04 9.33
C THR A 124 9.42 -15.69 8.11
N GLY A 125 9.47 -15.05 6.94
CA GLY A 125 8.90 -15.63 5.72
C GLY A 125 8.28 -14.60 4.78
N TRP A 126 7.51 -15.12 3.82
CA TRP A 126 6.73 -14.32 2.88
C TRP A 126 5.38 -13.94 3.48
N HIS A 127 5.01 -12.68 3.28
CA HIS A 127 3.75 -12.08 3.70
C HIS A 127 3.13 -11.32 2.54
N THR A 128 1.82 -11.15 2.62
CA THR A 128 1.05 -10.41 1.62
C THR A 128 0.33 -9.24 2.27
N LEU A 129 0.58 -8.03 1.79
CA LEU A 129 -0.32 -6.92 2.04
C LEU A 129 -1.36 -6.86 0.92
N THR A 130 -2.63 -6.95 1.30
CA THR A 130 -3.77 -6.87 0.38
C THR A 130 -4.44 -5.52 0.50
N VAL A 131 -4.79 -4.92 -0.64
CA VAL A 131 -5.55 -3.67 -0.74
C VAL A 131 -6.77 -3.91 -1.62
N SER A 132 -7.96 -3.54 -1.17
CA SER A 132 -9.20 -3.72 -1.93
C SER A 132 -10.16 -2.54 -1.77
N CYS A 133 -11.01 -2.34 -2.79
CA CYS A 133 -12.06 -1.32 -2.87
C CYS A 133 -13.42 -1.96 -3.16
#